data_AF-A2DWN8-F1
#
_entry.id   AF-A2DWN8-F1
#
_cell.length_a   1.000
_cell.length_b   1.000
_cell.length_c   1.000
_cell.angle_alpha   90.00
_cell.angle_beta   90.00
_cell.angle_gamma   90.00
#
_symmetry.space_group_name_H-M   'P 1'
#
loop_
_entity.id
_entity.type
_entity.pdbx_description
1 polymer ?
#
loop_
_entity_poly.entity_id
_entity_poly.type
_entity_poly.pdbx_seq_one_letter_code
_entity_poly.pdbx_strand_id
1 'polypeptide(L)'
;MTIDLQYYSQRIDEWYDNKEFYELRTAEQLGQLLKLCELDIKKFSKMSKHINKCFDDSAKLEIIQHAKLTYGTRMSNVFTLIEIISKLLNINILREAITLIKTRYTETQDSKQQNISGEESSPKAQKSSQKALQSRTSEENLQNLKRLTKVPENVPIFYEILQDAVAEGDEVSIKYAVEDGICDIRHSSNLHPNLVLISASQGNLALVELLHKFGADIQCKDDFDHNILHKFAQTSSLEGVKFALKFIDVNSKTATGLTALHIAALNEQPEICEYLLSLPETLKNEKDYEDATPLACALIRENYKVADILRNHDCKL
;
A
#
# COMPACT_ATOMS: atom_id res chain seq x y z
N MET A 1 38.99 19.81 15.44
CA MET A 1 38.67 20.96 14.56
C MET A 1 37.18 20.89 14.29
N THR A 2 36.42 21.92 14.63
CA THR A 2 34.96 21.93 14.48
C THR A 2 34.62 22.06 13.00
N ILE A 3 33.92 21.08 12.43
CA ILE A 3 33.48 21.10 11.03
C ILE A 3 32.25 21.99 10.89
N ASP A 4 32.21 22.83 9.86
CA ASP A 4 31.01 23.58 9.50
C ASP A 4 30.05 22.66 8.74
N LEU A 5 29.16 21.99 9.49
CA LEU A 5 28.22 21.02 8.94
C LEU A 5 27.26 21.65 7.92
N GLN A 6 26.86 22.90 8.13
CA GLN A 6 25.92 23.60 7.25
C GLN A 6 26.59 23.90 5.91
N TYR A 7 27.82 24.41 5.93
CA TYR A 7 28.61 24.66 4.72
C TYR A 7 28.80 23.40 3.88
N TYR A 8 29.19 22.28 4.51
CA TYR A 8 29.43 21.04 3.77
C TYR A 8 28.13 20.36 3.31
N SER A 9 27.02 20.50 4.03
CA SER A 9 25.73 19.91 3.63
C SER A 9 25.21 20.48 2.30
N GLN A 10 25.44 21.78 2.07
CA GLN A 10 25.03 22.47 0.84
C GLN A 10 25.96 22.20 -0.35
N ARG A 11 27.17 21.67 -0.10
CA ARG A 11 28.23 21.47 -1.10
C ARG A 11 28.57 20.00 -1.29
N ILE A 12 27.58 19.12 -1.13
CA ILE A 12 27.77 17.67 -1.19
C ILE A 12 28.49 17.20 -2.46
N ASP A 13 28.19 17.83 -3.60
CA ASP A 13 28.77 17.47 -4.90
C ASP A 13 30.29 17.67 -4.98
N GLU A 14 30.88 18.43 -4.06
CA GLU A 14 32.33 18.68 -4.01
C GLU A 14 33.09 17.57 -3.27
N TRP A 15 32.42 16.77 -2.44
CA TRP A 15 33.10 15.86 -1.52
C TRP A 15 32.54 14.45 -1.41
N TYR A 16 31.31 14.17 -1.86
CA TYR A 16 30.68 12.86 -1.68
C TYR A 16 31.51 11.68 -2.24
N ASP A 17 32.35 11.92 -3.25
CA ASP A 17 33.26 10.94 -3.87
C ASP A 17 34.74 11.23 -3.63
N ASN A 18 35.07 12.02 -2.60
CA ASN A 18 36.45 12.35 -2.26
C ASN A 18 36.91 11.53 -1.06
N LYS A 19 37.86 10.61 -1.26
CA LYS A 19 38.40 9.73 -0.20
C LYS A 19 39.01 10.49 0.98
N GLU A 20 39.81 11.53 0.71
CA GLU A 20 40.43 12.37 1.74
C GLU A 20 39.36 13.05 2.61
N PHE A 21 38.16 13.26 2.05
CA PHE A 21 37.05 13.78 2.82
C PHE A 21 36.70 12.86 4.00
N TYR A 22 36.68 11.54 3.79
CA TYR A 22 36.31 10.58 4.82
C TYR A 22 37.44 10.30 5.81
N GLU A 23 38.69 10.29 5.35
CA GLU A 23 39.86 9.99 6.19
C GLU A 23 40.11 11.03 7.29
N LEU A 24 39.65 12.27 7.09
CA LEU A 24 39.84 13.37 8.05
C LEU A 24 38.64 13.58 9.00
N ARG A 25 37.62 12.71 8.99
CA ARG A 25 36.35 12.91 9.71
C ARG A 25 36.07 11.75 10.67
N THR A 26 35.40 12.06 11.79
CA THR A 26 34.88 11.03 12.70
C THR A 26 33.52 10.50 12.23
N ALA A 27 33.14 9.33 12.76
CA ALA A 27 31.82 8.73 12.49
C ALA A 27 30.68 9.66 12.90
N GLU A 28 30.76 10.26 14.09
CA GLU A 28 29.80 11.24 14.59
C GLU A 28 29.65 12.45 13.65
N GLN A 29 30.77 13.02 13.19
CA GLN A 29 30.77 14.18 12.29
C GLN A 29 30.10 13.84 10.95
N LEU A 30 30.42 12.68 10.38
CA LEU A 30 29.77 12.20 9.15
C LEU A 30 28.29 11.92 9.37
N GLY A 31 27.91 11.23 10.46
CA GLY A 31 26.52 10.94 10.78
C GLY A 31 25.69 12.22 10.95
N GLN A 32 26.21 13.24 11.63
CA GLN A 32 25.57 14.55 11.75
C GLN A 32 25.45 15.27 10.40
N LEU A 33 26.48 15.20 9.56
CA LEU A 33 26.47 15.79 8.22
C LEU A 33 25.40 15.12 7.32
N LEU A 34 25.29 13.78 7.34
CA LEU A 34 24.30 13.05 6.54
C LEU A 34 22.84 13.30 6.97
N LYS A 35 22.59 13.75 8.21
CA LYS A 35 21.24 14.21 8.65
C LYS A 35 20.76 15.44 7.87
N LEU A 36 21.71 16.26 7.40
CA LEU A 36 21.45 17.53 6.74
C LEU A 36 21.45 17.40 5.21
N CYS A 37 22.02 16.33 4.67
CA CYS A 37 22.10 16.10 3.24
C CYS A 37 20.90 15.29 2.71
N GLU A 38 20.36 15.70 1.56
CA GLU A 38 19.50 14.83 0.75
C GLU A 38 20.37 14.03 -0.23
N LEU A 39 20.25 12.70 -0.18
CA LEU A 39 21.13 11.79 -0.91
C LEU A 39 20.35 11.00 -1.94
N ASP A 40 20.70 11.15 -3.22
CA ASP A 40 20.28 10.17 -4.21
C ASP A 40 21.08 8.86 -4.07
N ILE A 41 20.53 7.79 -4.66
CA ILE A 41 21.12 6.45 -4.56
C ILE A 41 22.53 6.36 -5.16
N LYS A 42 22.87 7.18 -6.17
CA LYS A 42 24.19 7.17 -6.80
C LYS A 42 25.22 7.81 -5.89
N LYS A 43 24.90 8.96 -5.29
CA LYS A 43 25.74 9.62 -4.29
C LYS A 43 25.98 8.67 -3.14
N PHE A 44 24.92 8.12 -2.54
CA PHE A 44 25.04 7.16 -1.43
C PHE A 44 25.88 5.94 -1.79
N SER A 45 25.76 5.40 -3.00
CA SER A 45 26.58 4.27 -3.48
C SER A 45 28.07 4.58 -3.55
N LYS A 46 28.46 5.82 -3.84
CA LYS A 46 29.87 6.22 -3.84
C LYS A 46 30.38 6.44 -2.42
N MET A 47 29.59 7.14 -1.62
CA MET A 47 29.89 7.41 -0.22
C MET A 47 30.08 6.10 0.56
N SER A 48 29.21 5.10 0.35
CA SER A 48 29.32 3.80 1.01
C SER A 48 30.63 3.08 0.71
N LYS A 49 31.21 3.24 -0.48
CA LYS A 49 32.53 2.65 -0.80
C LYS A 49 33.64 3.30 0.01
N HIS A 50 33.59 4.61 0.23
CA HIS A 50 34.57 5.31 1.06
C HIS A 50 34.35 4.99 2.54
N ILE A 51 33.10 5.01 3.01
CA ILE A 51 32.73 4.64 4.38
C ILE A 51 33.22 3.23 4.71
N ASN A 52 33.00 2.25 3.82
CA ASN A 52 33.43 0.87 4.03
C ASN A 52 34.95 0.71 4.12
N LYS A 53 35.72 1.64 3.52
CA LYS A 53 37.19 1.61 3.54
C LYS A 53 37.79 2.35 4.74
N CYS A 54 37.13 3.40 5.20
CA CYS A 54 37.66 4.31 6.22
C CYS A 54 37.21 3.97 7.64
N PHE A 55 36.12 3.22 7.82
CA PHE A 55 35.48 2.99 9.12
C PHE A 55 35.30 1.50 9.43
N ASP A 56 35.31 1.16 10.71
CA ASP A 56 34.97 -0.17 11.23
C ASP A 56 33.44 -0.40 11.23
N ASP A 57 33.01 -1.63 11.50
CA ASP A 57 31.59 -2.01 11.41
C ASP A 57 30.68 -1.25 12.38
N SER A 58 31.19 -0.87 13.57
CA SER A 58 30.45 -0.09 14.55
C SER A 58 30.21 1.34 14.05
N ALA A 59 31.27 1.98 13.55
CA ALA A 59 31.23 3.33 13.00
C ALA A 59 30.41 3.40 11.71
N LYS A 60 30.42 2.35 10.86
CA LYS A 60 29.59 2.30 9.65
C LYS A 60 28.11 2.46 9.96
N LEU A 61 27.59 1.73 10.95
CA LEU A 61 26.19 1.81 11.35
C LEU A 61 25.85 3.20 11.90
N GLU A 62 26.74 3.75 12.74
CA GLU A 62 26.58 5.08 13.32
C GLU A 62 26.44 6.18 12.26
N ILE A 63 27.22 6.08 11.17
CA ILE A 63 27.20 7.02 10.05
C ILE A 63 25.89 6.89 9.26
N ILE A 64 25.51 5.68 8.85
CA ILE A 64 24.45 5.48 7.85
C ILE A 64 23.03 5.51 8.42
N GLN A 65 22.84 5.23 9.71
CA GLN A 65 21.51 5.20 10.35
C GLN A 65 20.75 6.54 10.28
N HIS A 66 21.45 7.61 9.91
CA HIS A 66 20.93 8.96 9.87
C HIS A 66 20.84 9.55 8.45
N ALA A 67 21.17 8.77 7.42
CA ALA A 67 21.15 9.22 6.04
C ALA A 67 19.72 9.41 5.52
N LYS A 68 19.42 10.57 4.93
CA LYS A 68 18.14 10.85 4.25
C LYS A 68 18.25 10.56 2.76
N LEU A 69 17.65 9.46 2.31
CA LEU A 69 17.76 8.99 0.93
C LEU A 69 16.51 9.30 0.10
N THR A 70 16.73 9.87 -1.09
CA THR A 70 15.73 10.01 -2.15
C THR A 70 16.02 8.96 -3.22
N TYR A 71 15.31 7.83 -3.19
CA TYR A 71 15.53 6.70 -4.11
C TYR A 71 14.40 6.48 -5.13
N GLY A 72 13.40 7.38 -5.19
CA GLY A 72 12.29 7.32 -6.15
C GLY A 72 11.45 6.04 -6.04
N THR A 73 10.58 5.79 -7.02
CA THR A 73 9.64 4.64 -7.01
C THR A 73 10.15 3.41 -7.78
N ARG A 74 11.37 3.45 -8.35
CA ARG A 74 11.91 2.35 -9.14
C ARG A 74 12.45 1.24 -8.25
N MET A 75 11.96 0.00 -8.43
CA MET A 75 12.43 -1.18 -7.69
C MET A 75 13.93 -1.43 -7.83
N SER A 76 14.56 -1.08 -8.96
CA SER A 76 16.01 -1.15 -9.13
C SER A 76 16.79 -0.35 -8.08
N ASN A 77 16.25 0.78 -7.63
CA ASN A 77 16.89 1.63 -6.63
C ASN A 77 16.76 1.02 -5.23
N VAL A 78 15.62 0.38 -4.93
CA VAL A 78 15.40 -0.38 -3.70
C VAL A 78 16.39 -1.54 -3.61
N PHE A 79 16.59 -2.27 -4.71
CA PHE A 79 17.59 -3.34 -4.76
C PHE A 79 19.00 -2.82 -4.52
N THR A 80 19.38 -1.74 -5.19
CA THR A 80 20.70 -1.14 -5.04
C THR A 80 20.93 -0.72 -3.58
N LEU A 81 19.92 -0.15 -2.92
CA LEU A 81 20.01 0.27 -1.53
C LEU A 81 20.26 -0.89 -0.57
N ILE A 82 19.45 -1.96 -0.66
CA ILE A 82 19.58 -3.13 0.21
C ILE A 82 20.94 -3.81 -0.02
N GLU A 83 21.42 -3.89 -1.27
CA GLU A 83 22.76 -4.40 -1.59
C GLU A 83 23.87 -3.56 -0.95
N ILE A 84 23.75 -2.24 -0.97
CA ILE A 84 24.72 -1.34 -0.33
C ILE A 84 24.74 -1.59 1.17
N ILE A 85 23.58 -1.64 1.83
CA ILE A 85 23.47 -1.83 3.29
C ILE A 85 23.98 -3.23 3.68
N SER A 86 23.56 -4.28 2.97
CA SER A 86 24.02 -5.65 3.21
C SER A 86 25.54 -5.79 3.12
N LYS A 87 26.18 -5.10 2.15
CA LYS A 87 27.64 -5.09 2.00
C LYS A 87 28.32 -4.26 3.09
N LEU A 88 27.79 -3.07 3.39
CA LEU A 88 28.36 -2.18 4.40
C LEU A 88 28.38 -2.82 5.80
N LEU A 89 27.29 -3.46 6.18
CA LEU A 89 27.09 -4.02 7.52
C LEU A 89 27.37 -5.53 7.58
N ASN A 90 27.81 -6.13 6.47
CA ASN A 90 28.07 -7.56 6.33
C ASN A 90 26.88 -8.46 6.77
N ILE A 91 25.66 -8.04 6.46
CA ILE A 91 24.43 -8.74 6.84
C ILE A 91 24.06 -9.77 5.76
N ASN A 92 24.34 -11.04 6.04
CA ASN A 92 24.10 -12.14 5.10
C ASN A 92 22.61 -12.38 4.80
N ILE A 93 21.73 -12.27 5.80
CA ILE A 93 20.29 -12.51 5.59
C ILE A 93 19.69 -11.52 4.57
N LEU A 94 20.17 -10.28 4.55
CA LEU A 94 19.75 -9.28 3.56
C LEU A 94 20.26 -9.62 2.15
N ARG A 95 21.44 -10.27 2.03
CA ARG A 95 22.01 -10.71 0.75
C ARG A 95 21.19 -11.85 0.13
N GLU A 96 20.76 -12.78 0.97
CA GLU A 96 19.88 -13.88 0.54
C GLU A 96 18.50 -13.36 0.17
N ALA A 97 17.91 -12.52 1.03
CA ALA A 97 16.60 -11.91 0.78
C ALA A 97 16.58 -11.12 -0.53
N ILE A 98 17.59 -10.28 -0.81
CA ILE A 98 17.61 -9.51 -2.06
C ILE A 98 17.78 -10.39 -3.30
N THR A 99 18.51 -11.51 -3.19
CA THR A 99 18.65 -12.44 -4.32
C THR A 99 17.29 -13.03 -4.67
N LEU A 100 16.54 -13.50 -3.66
CA LEU A 100 15.19 -14.01 -3.85
C LEU A 100 14.22 -12.95 -4.42
N ILE A 101 14.23 -11.74 -3.86
CA ILE A 101 13.36 -10.65 -4.32
C ILE A 101 13.73 -10.26 -5.77
N LYS A 102 15.02 -10.20 -6.12
CA LYS A 102 15.47 -9.92 -7.49
C LYS A 102 15.01 -11.01 -8.45
N THR A 103 15.22 -12.28 -8.12
CA THR A 103 14.79 -13.41 -8.93
C THR A 103 13.29 -13.34 -9.23
N ARG A 104 12.47 -13.15 -8.19
CA ARG A 104 11.00 -13.01 -8.36
C ARG A 104 10.62 -11.78 -9.16
N TYR A 105 11.28 -10.64 -8.93
CA TYR A 105 11.02 -9.41 -9.68
C TYR A 105 11.41 -9.54 -11.16
N THR A 106 12.54 -10.16 -11.49
CA THR A 106 12.94 -10.40 -12.89
C THR A 106 12.03 -11.42 -13.56
N GLU A 107 11.62 -12.48 -12.86
CA GLU A 107 10.62 -13.44 -13.35
C GLU A 107 9.30 -12.73 -13.71
N THR A 108 8.85 -11.77 -12.90
CA THR A 108 7.66 -10.93 -13.20
C THR A 108 7.86 -9.86 -14.30
N GLN A 109 9.10 -9.54 -14.69
CA GLN A 109 9.39 -8.56 -15.75
C GLN A 109 9.72 -9.22 -17.10
N ASP A 110 10.42 -10.36 -17.09
CA ASP A 110 10.68 -11.15 -18.30
C ASP A 110 9.39 -11.79 -18.85
N SER A 111 8.46 -12.15 -17.97
CA SER A 111 7.09 -12.51 -18.34
C SER A 111 6.28 -11.33 -18.92
N LYS A 112 6.67 -10.08 -18.66
CA LYS A 112 6.10 -8.88 -19.30
C LYS A 112 6.80 -8.53 -20.63
N GLN A 113 8.10 -8.80 -20.78
CA GLN A 113 8.88 -8.48 -21.99
C GLN A 113 8.80 -9.56 -23.09
N GLN A 114 8.67 -10.85 -22.74
CA GLN A 114 8.38 -11.90 -23.74
C GLN A 114 6.98 -11.76 -24.38
N ASN A 115 6.12 -10.88 -23.85
CA ASN A 115 4.82 -10.52 -24.41
C ASN A 115 4.86 -9.33 -25.39
N ILE A 116 6.03 -8.72 -25.67
CA ILE A 116 6.14 -7.54 -26.55
C ILE A 116 7.00 -7.80 -27.81
N SER A 117 7.80 -8.86 -27.85
CA SER A 117 8.59 -9.22 -29.04
C SER A 117 8.38 -10.69 -29.42
N GLY A 118 7.34 -10.97 -30.19
CA GLY A 118 6.97 -12.29 -30.67
C GLY A 118 5.81 -12.20 -31.66
N GLU A 119 6.18 -12.13 -32.93
CA GLU A 119 5.38 -11.87 -34.13
C GLU A 119 4.10 -12.71 -34.29
N GLU A 120 3.13 -12.07 -34.96
CA GLU A 120 2.06 -12.63 -35.79
C GLU A 120 1.83 -14.14 -35.70
N SER A 121 0.96 -14.57 -34.79
CA SER A 121 0.37 -15.90 -34.85
C SER A 121 -1.10 -15.89 -34.41
N SER A 122 -1.90 -16.70 -35.11
CA SER A 122 -3.36 -16.64 -35.18
C SER A 122 -4.12 -16.52 -33.84
N PRO A 123 -5.35 -15.95 -33.82
CA PRO A 123 -6.16 -15.73 -32.61
C PRO A 123 -6.46 -16.98 -31.76
N LYS A 124 -6.28 -18.18 -32.32
CA LYS A 124 -6.48 -19.46 -31.59
C LYS A 124 -5.26 -19.86 -30.75
N ALA A 125 -4.04 -19.55 -31.20
CA ALA A 125 -2.80 -19.88 -30.49
C ALA A 125 -2.57 -18.96 -29.28
N GLN A 126 -2.94 -17.68 -29.40
CA GLN A 126 -2.91 -16.73 -28.28
C GLN A 126 -3.86 -17.15 -27.15
N LYS A 127 -5.10 -17.54 -27.47
CA LYS A 127 -6.06 -18.04 -26.47
C LYS A 127 -5.59 -19.30 -25.75
N SER A 128 -4.91 -20.22 -26.44
CA SER A 128 -4.39 -21.45 -25.80
C SER A 128 -3.20 -21.17 -24.87
N SER A 129 -2.30 -20.28 -25.23
CA SER A 129 -1.13 -19.93 -24.42
C SER A 129 -1.50 -19.06 -23.21
N GLN A 130 -2.44 -18.12 -23.37
CA GLN A 130 -3.00 -17.33 -22.28
C GLN A 130 -3.76 -18.22 -21.28
N LYS A 131 -4.52 -19.19 -21.78
CA LYS A 131 -5.24 -20.16 -20.94
C LYS A 131 -4.30 -21.12 -20.19
N ALA A 132 -3.15 -21.47 -20.78
CA ALA A 132 -2.13 -22.32 -20.14
C ALA A 132 -1.32 -21.56 -19.07
N LEU A 133 -1.03 -20.28 -19.29
CA LEU A 133 -0.36 -19.43 -18.29
C LEU A 133 -1.31 -19.10 -17.13
N GLN A 134 -2.56 -18.74 -17.44
CA GLN A 134 -3.62 -18.55 -16.44
C GLN A 134 -3.83 -19.84 -15.64
N SER A 135 -3.82 -21.03 -16.26
CA SER A 135 -3.96 -22.28 -15.51
C SER A 135 -2.79 -22.56 -14.55
N ARG A 136 -1.57 -22.14 -14.91
CA ARG A 136 -0.38 -22.40 -14.09
C ARG A 136 -0.29 -21.45 -12.88
N THR A 137 -0.58 -20.16 -13.07
CA THR A 137 -0.62 -19.21 -11.96
C THR A 137 -1.82 -19.46 -11.05
N SER A 138 -2.96 -19.87 -11.63
CA SER A 138 -4.12 -20.33 -10.85
C SER A 138 -3.79 -21.54 -9.97
N GLU A 139 -2.97 -22.46 -10.46
CA GLU A 139 -2.50 -23.61 -9.66
C GLU A 139 -1.60 -23.20 -8.50
N GLU A 140 -0.75 -22.18 -8.70
CA GLU A 140 0.14 -21.66 -7.66
C GLU A 140 -0.62 -20.91 -6.57
N ASN A 141 -1.51 -19.99 -6.94
CA ASN A 141 -2.36 -19.26 -5.99
C ASN A 141 -3.20 -20.22 -5.16
N LEU A 142 -3.85 -21.19 -5.81
CA LEU A 142 -4.66 -22.20 -5.14
C LEU A 142 -3.83 -23.06 -4.17
N GLN A 143 -2.61 -23.44 -4.55
CA GLN A 143 -1.71 -24.19 -3.66
C GLN A 143 -1.28 -23.33 -2.46
N ASN A 144 -0.99 -22.05 -2.67
CA ASN A 144 -0.60 -21.14 -1.60
C ASN A 144 -1.75 -20.94 -0.61
N LEU A 145 -2.99 -20.75 -1.09
CA LEU A 145 -4.18 -20.68 -0.23
C LEU A 145 -4.36 -21.96 0.60
N LYS A 146 -4.21 -23.13 -0.01
CA LYS A 146 -4.37 -24.45 0.66
C LYS A 146 -3.33 -24.74 1.74
N ARG A 147 -2.13 -24.17 1.64
CA ARG A 147 -1.03 -24.41 2.61
C ARG A 147 -1.15 -23.54 3.85
N LEU A 148 -1.87 -22.42 3.76
CA LEU A 148 -2.01 -21.48 4.87
C LEU A 148 -3.04 -21.98 5.88
N THR A 149 -2.72 -21.80 7.16
CA THR A 149 -3.68 -22.04 8.24
C THR A 149 -4.68 -20.90 8.32
N LYS A 150 -5.95 -21.22 8.59
CA LYS A 150 -7.05 -20.25 8.70
C LYS A 150 -7.03 -19.55 10.06
N VAL A 151 -6.01 -18.74 10.29
CA VAL A 151 -5.80 -17.97 11.52
C VAL A 151 -5.73 -16.47 11.20
N PRO A 152 -6.10 -15.58 12.14
CA PRO A 152 -6.13 -14.12 11.94
C PRO A 152 -4.82 -13.52 11.39
N GLU A 153 -3.67 -14.09 11.75
CA GLU A 153 -2.33 -13.61 11.35
C GLU A 153 -2.06 -13.78 9.86
N ASN A 154 -2.75 -14.72 9.20
CA ASN A 154 -2.58 -15.00 7.78
C ASN A 154 -3.53 -14.20 6.89
N VAL A 155 -4.45 -13.41 7.45
CA VAL A 155 -5.41 -12.59 6.68
C VAL A 155 -4.72 -11.64 5.69
N PRO A 156 -3.61 -10.95 6.02
CA PRO A 156 -2.85 -10.16 5.05
C PRO A 156 -2.34 -10.99 3.86
N ILE A 157 -1.84 -12.20 4.14
CA ILE A 157 -1.29 -13.09 3.12
C ILE A 157 -2.42 -13.63 2.22
N PHE A 158 -3.57 -13.98 2.81
CA PHE A 158 -4.76 -14.33 2.04
C PHE A 158 -5.18 -13.18 1.12
N TYR A 159 -5.19 -11.94 1.62
CA TYR A 159 -5.52 -10.77 0.82
C TYR A 159 -4.54 -10.57 -0.36
N GLU A 160 -3.24 -10.68 -0.13
CA GLU A 160 -2.21 -10.57 -1.18
C GLU A 160 -2.41 -11.62 -2.29
N ILE A 161 -2.59 -12.89 -1.92
CA ILE A 161 -2.80 -13.97 -2.89
C ILE A 161 -4.08 -13.74 -3.71
N LEU A 162 -5.17 -13.29 -3.07
CA LEU A 162 -6.41 -13.03 -3.80
C LEU A 162 -6.31 -11.79 -4.69
N GLN A 163 -5.53 -10.78 -4.29
CA GLN A 163 -5.26 -9.62 -5.14
C GLN A 163 -4.52 -10.03 -6.42
N ASP A 164 -3.50 -10.88 -6.31
CA ASP A 164 -2.78 -11.44 -7.46
C ASP A 164 -3.72 -12.29 -8.32
N ALA A 165 -4.55 -13.13 -7.70
CA ALA A 165 -5.56 -13.91 -8.42
C ALA A 165 -6.53 -13.03 -9.22
N VAL A 166 -6.97 -11.87 -8.70
CA VAL A 166 -7.78 -10.91 -9.47
C VAL A 166 -7.00 -10.35 -10.66
N ALA A 167 -5.74 -9.95 -10.47
CA ALA A 167 -4.90 -9.39 -11.53
C ALA A 167 -4.66 -10.38 -12.68
N GLU A 168 -4.66 -11.67 -12.37
CA GLU A 168 -4.48 -12.78 -13.31
C GLU A 168 -5.80 -13.33 -13.89
N GLY A 169 -6.94 -12.87 -13.37
CA GLY A 169 -8.25 -13.42 -13.72
C GLY A 169 -8.47 -14.86 -13.23
N ASP A 170 -7.78 -15.27 -12.18
CA ASP A 170 -7.91 -16.56 -11.52
C ASP A 170 -9.15 -16.60 -10.63
N GLU A 171 -10.31 -16.80 -11.26
CA GLU A 171 -11.57 -16.99 -10.55
C GLU A 171 -11.61 -18.28 -9.72
N VAL A 172 -10.73 -19.25 -9.99
CA VAL A 172 -10.72 -20.55 -9.31
C VAL A 172 -10.22 -20.37 -7.87
N SER A 173 -9.15 -19.62 -7.67
CA SER A 173 -8.64 -19.32 -6.32
C SER A 173 -9.58 -18.44 -5.52
N ILE A 174 -10.23 -17.45 -6.16
CA ILE A 174 -11.25 -16.63 -5.48
C ILE A 174 -12.42 -17.50 -5.03
N LYS A 175 -12.94 -18.34 -5.92
CA LYS A 175 -14.03 -19.26 -5.60
C LYS A 175 -13.65 -20.20 -4.46
N TYR A 176 -12.46 -20.79 -4.51
CA TYR A 176 -11.95 -21.65 -3.44
C TYR A 176 -11.90 -20.92 -2.10
N ALA A 177 -11.41 -19.68 -2.07
CA ALA A 177 -11.33 -18.91 -0.83
C ALA A 177 -12.70 -18.67 -0.18
N VAL A 178 -13.74 -18.45 -0.98
CA VAL A 178 -15.11 -18.31 -0.48
C VAL A 178 -15.64 -19.66 0.02
N GLU A 179 -15.52 -20.72 -0.77
CA GLU A 179 -16.02 -22.06 -0.41
C GLU A 179 -15.34 -22.67 0.82
N ASP A 180 -14.05 -22.37 1.04
CA ASP A 180 -13.27 -22.84 2.20
C ASP A 180 -13.46 -21.97 3.45
N GLY A 181 -14.22 -20.86 3.36
CA GLY A 181 -14.47 -19.95 4.48
C GLY A 181 -13.27 -19.05 4.85
N ILE A 182 -12.32 -18.86 3.93
CA ILE A 182 -11.18 -17.95 4.14
C ILE A 182 -11.67 -16.51 4.33
N CYS A 183 -12.75 -16.14 3.64
CA CYS A 183 -13.34 -14.80 3.69
C CYS A 183 -13.97 -14.45 5.05
N ASP A 184 -14.29 -15.46 5.88
CA ASP A 184 -14.92 -15.28 7.19
C ASP A 184 -13.90 -15.04 8.31
N ILE A 185 -12.61 -15.27 8.03
CA ILE A 185 -11.53 -15.06 8.99
C ILE A 185 -11.40 -13.55 9.27
N ARG A 186 -11.45 -13.18 10.54
CA ARG A 186 -11.22 -11.81 11.00
C ARG A 186 -9.74 -11.58 11.29
N HIS A 187 -9.18 -10.50 10.77
CA HIS A 187 -7.79 -10.10 11.03
C HIS A 187 -7.60 -9.80 12.52
N SER A 188 -6.38 -10.02 13.05
CA SER A 188 -6.02 -9.77 14.46
C SER A 188 -5.90 -8.29 14.87
N SER A 189 -6.24 -7.36 13.98
CA SER A 189 -6.07 -5.94 14.27
C SER A 189 -7.22 -5.45 15.16
N ASN A 190 -7.05 -4.25 15.72
CA ASN A 190 -8.20 -3.48 16.17
C ASN A 190 -9.21 -3.39 15.02
N LEU A 191 -10.50 -3.44 15.34
CA LEU A 191 -11.64 -3.56 14.42
C LEU A 191 -11.97 -4.99 13.92
N HIS A 192 -11.05 -5.96 13.94
CA HIS A 192 -11.26 -7.34 13.45
C HIS A 192 -11.97 -7.45 12.08
N PRO A 193 -11.51 -6.75 11.02
CA PRO A 193 -12.15 -6.82 9.72
C PRO A 193 -11.95 -8.20 9.05
N ASN A 194 -12.94 -8.65 8.30
CA ASN A 194 -12.80 -9.82 7.43
C ASN A 194 -12.23 -9.43 6.05
N LEU A 195 -12.03 -10.42 5.17
CA LEU A 195 -11.38 -10.21 3.88
C LEU A 195 -12.15 -9.28 2.94
N VAL A 196 -13.49 -9.31 3.01
CA VAL A 196 -14.36 -8.43 2.22
C VAL A 196 -14.18 -6.96 2.66
N LEU A 197 -14.18 -6.71 3.97
CA LEU A 197 -13.98 -5.36 4.52
C LEU A 197 -12.56 -4.84 4.29
N ILE A 198 -11.54 -5.71 4.37
CA ILE A 198 -10.16 -5.36 4.02
C ILE A 198 -10.09 -4.93 2.55
N SER A 199 -10.66 -5.73 1.64
CA SER A 199 -10.67 -5.41 0.21
C SER A 199 -11.35 -4.07 -0.08
N ALA A 200 -12.47 -3.79 0.59
CA ALA A 200 -13.13 -2.49 0.48
C ALA A 200 -12.29 -1.34 1.06
N SER A 201 -11.58 -1.55 2.18
CA SER A 201 -10.71 -0.53 2.79
C SER A 201 -9.49 -0.18 1.94
N GLN A 202 -9.07 -1.09 1.06
CA GLN A 202 -8.01 -0.88 0.07
C GLN A 202 -8.56 -0.32 -1.25
N GLY A 203 -9.87 -0.08 -1.37
CA GLY A 203 -10.51 0.38 -2.60
C GLY A 203 -10.56 -0.66 -3.71
N ASN A 204 -10.26 -1.93 -3.41
CA ASN A 204 -10.19 -3.03 -4.38
C ASN A 204 -11.59 -3.56 -4.72
N LEU A 205 -12.33 -2.78 -5.52
CA LEU A 205 -13.68 -3.15 -5.96
C LEU A 205 -13.71 -4.48 -6.72
N ALA A 206 -12.73 -4.73 -7.59
CA ALA A 206 -12.69 -5.95 -8.40
C ALA A 206 -12.67 -7.23 -7.55
N LEU A 207 -11.89 -7.23 -6.46
CA LEU A 207 -11.88 -8.33 -5.51
C LEU A 207 -13.21 -8.45 -4.75
N VAL A 208 -13.79 -7.34 -4.29
CA VAL A 208 -15.11 -7.35 -3.62
C VAL A 208 -16.20 -7.91 -4.55
N GLU A 209 -16.22 -7.52 -5.82
CA GLU A 209 -17.17 -8.03 -6.81
C GLU A 209 -17.03 -9.53 -7.07
N LEU A 210 -15.79 -10.02 -7.20
CA LEU A 210 -15.54 -11.45 -7.39
C LEU A 210 -15.87 -12.27 -6.14
N LEU A 211 -15.51 -11.79 -4.96
CA LEU A 211 -15.89 -12.41 -3.68
C LEU A 211 -17.41 -12.52 -3.56
N HIS A 212 -18.14 -11.43 -3.85
CA HIS A 212 -19.60 -11.41 -3.87
C HIS A 212 -20.19 -12.38 -4.89
N LYS A 213 -19.65 -12.38 -6.12
CA LYS A 213 -20.07 -13.29 -7.20
C LYS A 213 -19.99 -14.76 -6.78
N PHE A 214 -19.03 -15.12 -5.95
CA PHE A 214 -18.87 -16.49 -5.42
C PHE A 214 -19.57 -16.75 -4.09
N GLY A 215 -20.29 -15.77 -3.53
CA GLY A 215 -21.16 -15.96 -2.36
C GLY A 215 -20.59 -15.47 -1.04
N ALA A 216 -19.50 -14.70 -1.03
CA ALA A 216 -19.05 -14.03 0.19
C ALA A 216 -20.11 -13.05 0.69
N ASP A 217 -20.29 -12.98 2.01
CA ASP A 217 -21.18 -12.01 2.63
C ASP A 217 -20.59 -10.59 2.52
N ILE A 218 -21.25 -9.75 1.74
CA ILE A 218 -20.89 -8.33 1.56
C ILE A 218 -21.60 -7.38 2.53
N GLN A 219 -22.62 -7.87 3.25
CA GLN A 219 -23.30 -7.12 4.31
C GLN A 219 -22.62 -7.30 5.67
N CYS A 220 -21.49 -8.01 5.69
CA CYS A 220 -20.67 -8.23 6.87
C CYS A 220 -20.25 -6.90 7.52
N LYS A 221 -20.04 -6.95 8.84
CA LYS A 221 -19.61 -5.82 9.65
C LYS A 221 -18.41 -6.19 10.52
N ASP A 222 -17.53 -5.21 10.71
CA ASP A 222 -16.45 -5.27 11.70
C ASP A 222 -16.97 -4.99 13.12
N ASP A 223 -16.12 -5.06 14.14
CA ASP A 223 -16.55 -4.92 15.55
C ASP A 223 -17.10 -3.51 15.90
N PHE A 224 -16.94 -2.54 14.99
CA PHE A 224 -17.44 -1.18 15.12
C PHE A 224 -18.57 -0.90 14.12
N ASP A 225 -19.24 -1.94 13.64
CA ASP A 225 -20.32 -1.88 12.67
C ASP A 225 -19.94 -1.24 11.32
N HIS A 226 -18.65 -1.16 10.96
CA HIS A 226 -18.28 -0.73 9.61
C HIS A 226 -18.61 -1.84 8.61
N ASN A 227 -19.28 -1.47 7.53
CA ASN A 227 -19.60 -2.31 6.39
C ASN A 227 -18.78 -1.85 5.17
N ILE A 228 -18.96 -2.48 4.00
CA ILE A 228 -18.21 -2.09 2.79
C ILE A 228 -18.48 -0.65 2.34
N LEU A 229 -19.67 -0.09 2.59
CA LEU A 229 -19.99 1.31 2.26
C LEU A 229 -19.10 2.27 3.08
N HIS A 230 -19.00 2.03 4.39
CA HIS A 230 -18.10 2.80 5.25
C HIS A 230 -16.64 2.65 4.83
N LYS A 231 -16.18 1.43 4.50
CA LYS A 231 -14.78 1.21 4.08
C LYS A 231 -14.46 1.88 2.74
N PHE A 232 -15.34 1.77 1.73
CA PHE A 232 -15.13 2.45 0.45
C PHE A 232 -15.16 3.97 0.58
N ALA A 233 -16.00 4.53 1.47
CA ALA A 233 -16.05 5.96 1.75
C ALA A 233 -14.75 6.53 2.37
N GLN A 234 -13.86 5.68 2.90
CA GLN A 234 -12.51 6.08 3.36
C GLN A 234 -11.50 6.22 2.22
N THR A 235 -11.84 5.69 1.04
CA THR A 235 -10.97 5.60 -0.13
C THR A 235 -11.42 6.56 -1.22
N SER A 236 -10.68 6.65 -2.33
CA SER A 236 -11.11 7.39 -3.52
C SER A 236 -11.99 6.56 -4.48
N SER A 237 -12.42 5.35 -4.09
CA SER A 237 -13.17 4.43 -4.93
C SER A 237 -14.67 4.77 -4.98
N LEU A 238 -15.03 5.76 -5.80
CA LEU A 238 -16.42 6.15 -6.04
C LEU A 238 -17.27 4.98 -6.58
N GLU A 239 -16.70 4.17 -7.48
CA GLU A 239 -17.39 2.98 -7.99
C GLU A 239 -17.62 1.93 -6.89
N GLY A 240 -16.72 1.84 -5.92
CA GLY A 240 -16.90 1.01 -4.72
C GLY A 240 -18.10 1.46 -3.87
N VAL A 241 -18.26 2.77 -3.68
CA VAL A 241 -19.44 3.35 -3.00
C VAL A 241 -20.72 3.02 -3.76
N LYS A 242 -20.75 3.23 -5.09
CA LYS A 242 -21.89 2.89 -5.93
C LYS A 242 -22.24 1.39 -5.88
N PHE A 243 -21.24 0.53 -5.85
CA PHE A 243 -21.45 -0.91 -5.71
C PHE A 243 -22.06 -1.25 -4.35
N ALA A 244 -21.51 -0.70 -3.25
CA ALA A 244 -21.99 -0.96 -1.90
C ALA A 244 -23.45 -0.54 -1.69
N LEU A 245 -23.88 0.59 -2.26
CA LEU A 245 -25.25 1.11 -2.16
C LEU A 245 -26.32 0.23 -2.82
N LYS A 246 -25.93 -0.76 -3.63
CA LYS A 246 -26.86 -1.77 -4.16
C LYS A 246 -27.36 -2.72 -3.05
N PHE A 247 -26.65 -2.78 -1.93
CA PHE A 247 -26.86 -3.78 -0.88
C PHE A 247 -26.97 -3.18 0.53
N ILE A 248 -26.48 -1.95 0.72
CA ILE A 248 -26.39 -1.29 2.01
C ILE A 248 -27.15 0.04 1.95
N ASP A 249 -27.93 0.33 2.98
CA ASP A 249 -28.58 1.62 3.17
C ASP A 249 -27.53 2.76 3.23
N VAL A 250 -27.75 3.80 2.44
CA VAL A 250 -26.90 5.01 2.38
C VAL A 250 -26.70 5.66 3.76
N ASN A 251 -27.68 5.51 4.66
CA ASN A 251 -27.66 6.05 6.01
C ASN A 251 -27.28 5.01 7.07
N SER A 252 -26.76 3.84 6.67
CA SER A 252 -26.23 2.87 7.63
C SER A 252 -25.22 3.56 8.55
N LYS A 253 -25.30 3.24 9.85
CA LYS A 253 -24.44 3.82 10.89
C LYS A 253 -23.42 2.81 11.41
N THR A 254 -22.24 3.29 11.77
CA THR A 254 -21.25 2.57 12.58
C THR A 254 -21.68 2.52 14.05
N ALA A 255 -20.90 1.83 14.89
CA ALA A 255 -21.11 1.75 16.34
C ALA A 255 -20.97 3.11 17.05
N THR A 256 -20.37 4.10 16.40
CA THR A 256 -20.26 5.50 16.87
C THR A 256 -21.28 6.42 16.22
N GLY A 257 -22.21 5.89 15.42
CA GLY A 257 -23.25 6.68 14.76
C GLY A 257 -22.83 7.33 13.44
N LEU A 258 -21.60 7.09 12.96
CA LEU A 258 -21.10 7.70 11.72
C LEU A 258 -21.77 7.05 10.51
N THR A 259 -22.21 7.88 9.56
CA THR A 259 -22.65 7.43 8.22
C THR A 259 -21.50 7.47 7.20
N ALA A 260 -21.71 6.92 6.01
CA ALA A 260 -20.75 7.01 4.91
C ALA A 260 -20.33 8.47 4.59
N LEU A 261 -21.26 9.42 4.70
CA LEU A 261 -20.96 10.84 4.47
C LEU A 261 -20.04 11.43 5.55
N HIS A 262 -20.19 11.04 6.82
CA HIS A 262 -19.24 11.42 7.88
C HIS A 262 -17.85 10.89 7.57
N ILE A 263 -17.77 9.62 7.17
CA ILE A 263 -16.51 8.94 6.89
C ILE A 263 -15.81 9.59 5.68
N ALA A 264 -16.53 9.88 4.60
CA ALA A 264 -15.99 10.59 3.43
C ALA A 264 -15.50 12.00 3.79
N ALA A 265 -16.23 12.71 4.67
CA ALA A 265 -15.82 14.01 5.18
C ALA A 265 -14.53 13.96 6.01
N LEU A 266 -14.39 12.96 6.90
CA LEU A 266 -13.19 12.75 7.71
C LEU A 266 -11.95 12.35 6.89
N ASN A 267 -12.15 11.65 5.76
CA ASN A 267 -11.07 11.09 4.93
C ASN A 267 -10.81 11.88 3.65
N GLU A 268 -11.34 13.08 3.55
CA GLU A 268 -11.05 14.00 2.46
C GLU A 268 -11.44 13.50 1.07
N GLN A 269 -12.64 12.92 0.95
CA GLN A 269 -13.15 12.33 -0.30
C GLN A 269 -14.25 13.18 -0.95
N PRO A 270 -13.90 14.29 -1.65
CA PRO A 270 -14.88 15.24 -2.17
C PRO A 270 -15.82 14.64 -3.23
N GLU A 271 -15.31 13.79 -4.12
CA GLU A 271 -16.14 13.16 -5.16
C GLU A 271 -17.19 12.20 -4.57
N ILE A 272 -16.84 11.53 -3.46
CA ILE A 272 -17.77 10.66 -2.73
C ILE A 272 -18.80 11.49 -1.97
N CYS A 273 -18.39 12.58 -1.31
CA CYS A 273 -19.31 13.50 -0.66
C CYS A 273 -20.35 14.02 -1.65
N GLU A 274 -19.92 14.49 -2.83
CA GLU A 274 -20.89 14.98 -3.84
C GLU A 274 -21.81 13.90 -4.35
N TYR A 275 -21.29 12.71 -4.60
CA TYR A 275 -22.14 11.62 -5.02
C TYR A 275 -23.18 11.26 -3.96
N LEU A 276 -22.78 11.10 -2.69
CA LEU A 276 -23.70 10.81 -1.59
C LEU A 276 -24.75 11.93 -1.42
N LEU A 277 -24.36 13.19 -1.48
CA LEU A 277 -25.28 14.33 -1.37
C LEU A 277 -26.22 14.49 -2.57
N SER A 278 -25.87 13.92 -3.72
CA SER A 278 -26.76 13.86 -4.88
C SER A 278 -27.90 12.84 -4.73
N LEU A 279 -27.78 11.91 -3.78
CA LEU A 279 -28.81 10.91 -3.52
C LEU A 279 -29.90 11.51 -2.60
N PRO A 280 -31.19 11.45 -3.00
CA PRO A 280 -32.27 12.10 -2.25
C PRO A 280 -32.51 11.49 -0.86
N GLU A 281 -32.15 10.22 -0.66
CA GLU A 281 -32.31 9.51 0.61
C GLU A 281 -31.22 9.86 1.63
N THR A 282 -30.14 10.54 1.22
CA THR A 282 -29.02 10.86 2.11
C THR A 282 -29.41 11.86 3.18
N LEU A 283 -29.26 11.45 4.44
CA LEU A 283 -29.48 12.32 5.58
C LEU A 283 -28.22 13.17 5.84
N LYS A 284 -28.12 14.28 5.10
CA LYS A 284 -26.93 15.15 5.03
C LYS A 284 -26.52 15.85 6.34
N ASN A 285 -27.43 15.92 7.32
CA ASN A 285 -27.22 16.57 8.63
C ASN A 285 -27.41 15.60 9.80
N GLU A 286 -27.34 14.29 9.55
CA GLU A 286 -27.34 13.32 10.66
C GLU A 286 -26.18 13.60 11.59
N LYS A 287 -26.43 13.36 12.87
CA LYS A 287 -25.39 13.43 13.88
C LYS A 287 -24.92 12.04 14.24
N ASP A 288 -23.62 11.93 14.49
CA ASP A 288 -23.05 10.79 15.18
C ASP A 288 -23.38 10.83 16.68
N TYR A 289 -22.85 9.88 17.47
CA TYR A 289 -23.12 9.81 18.90
C TYR A 289 -22.36 10.83 19.74
N GLU A 290 -21.46 11.61 19.14
CA GLU A 290 -20.75 12.73 19.75
C GLU A 290 -21.31 14.08 19.25
N ASP A 291 -22.56 14.07 18.73
CA ASP A 291 -23.27 15.23 18.20
C ASP A 291 -22.62 15.89 16.95
N ALA A 292 -21.63 15.25 16.32
CA ALA A 292 -20.95 15.77 15.14
C ALA A 292 -21.72 15.42 13.86
N THR A 293 -21.92 16.43 13.01
CA THR A 293 -22.44 16.29 11.64
C THR A 293 -21.31 16.03 10.64
N PRO A 294 -21.60 15.60 9.39
CA PRO A 294 -20.56 15.45 8.38
C PRO A 294 -19.80 16.77 8.10
N LEU A 295 -20.49 17.91 8.18
CA LEU A 295 -19.85 19.22 8.08
C LEU A 295 -18.90 19.49 9.26
N ALA A 296 -19.31 19.18 10.49
CA ALA A 296 -18.43 19.28 11.65
C ALA A 296 -17.18 18.41 11.48
N CYS A 297 -17.33 17.17 11.00
CA CYS A 297 -16.21 16.28 10.70
C CYS A 297 -15.20 16.87 9.69
N ALA A 298 -15.69 17.46 8.59
CA ALA A 298 -14.81 18.09 7.60
C ALA A 298 -14.02 19.26 8.20
N LEU A 299 -14.64 20.06 9.08
CA LEU A 299 -14.00 21.19 9.75
C LEU A 299 -12.99 20.77 10.81
N ILE A 300 -13.27 19.70 11.57
CA ILE A 300 -12.31 19.13 12.55
C ILE A 300 -11.02 18.70 11.87
N ARG A 301 -11.09 18.26 10.61
CA ARG A 301 -9.93 17.85 9.79
C ARG A 301 -9.34 18.98 8.97
N GLU A 302 -9.84 20.21 9.13
CA GLU A 302 -9.45 21.39 8.34
C GLU A 302 -9.56 21.17 6.82
N ASN A 303 -10.47 20.29 6.38
CA ASN A 303 -10.68 20.04 4.97
C ASN A 303 -11.69 21.03 4.38
N TYR A 304 -11.16 22.20 4.00
CA TYR A 304 -11.96 23.27 3.42
C TYR A 304 -12.65 22.87 2.10
N LYS A 305 -12.03 22.03 1.26
CA LYS A 305 -12.63 21.58 0.00
C LYS A 305 -13.93 20.80 0.24
N VAL A 306 -13.89 19.83 1.15
CA VAL A 306 -15.09 19.05 1.50
C VAL A 306 -16.08 19.87 2.31
N ALA A 307 -15.62 20.75 3.19
CA ALA A 307 -16.49 21.65 3.93
C ALA A 307 -17.28 22.59 2.98
N ASP A 308 -16.64 23.11 1.93
CA ASP A 308 -17.29 23.97 0.95
C ASP A 308 -18.31 23.20 0.10
N ILE A 309 -17.99 21.97 -0.31
CA ILE A 309 -18.95 21.04 -0.93
C ILE A 309 -20.19 20.86 -0.04
N LEU A 310 -19.98 20.51 1.22
CA LEU A 310 -21.06 20.28 2.18
C LEU A 310 -21.91 21.55 2.38
N ARG A 311 -21.29 22.73 2.48
CA ARG A 311 -22.00 24.02 2.57
C ARG A 311 -22.81 24.32 1.31
N ASN A 312 -22.25 24.05 0.12
CA ASN A 312 -22.96 24.25 -1.16
C ASN A 312 -24.20 23.36 -1.28
N HIS A 313 -24.21 22.23 -0.59
CA HIS A 313 -25.36 21.34 -0.46
C HIS A 313 -26.26 21.66 0.76
N ASP A 314 -26.15 22.86 1.34
CA ASP A 314 -26.90 23.30 2.53
C ASP A 314 -26.76 22.37 3.74
N CYS A 315 -25.60 21.73 3.91
CA CYS A 315 -25.29 20.97 5.13
C CYS A 315 -25.04 21.93 6.29
N LYS A 316 -25.44 21.51 7.48
CA LYS A 316 -25.42 22.30 8.71
C LYS A 316 -24.57 21.62 9.76
N LEU A 317 -24.11 22.42 10.73
CA LEU A 317 -23.42 21.95 11.93
C LEU A 317 -24.38 21.22 12.87
#